data_AF-A0A8J8PQW7-F1
#
_entry.id   AF-A0A8J8PQW7-F1
#
_cell.length_a   1.000
_cell.length_b   1.000
_cell.length_c   1.000
_cell.angle_alpha   90.00
_cell.angle_beta   90.00
_cell.angle_gamma   90.00
#
_symmetry.space_group_name_H-M   'P 1'
#
loop_
_entity.id
_entity.type
_entity.pdbx_description
1 polymer ?
#
loop_
_entity_poly.entity_id
_entity_poly.type
_entity_poly.pdbx_seq_one_letter_code
_entity_poly.pdbx_strand_id
1 'polypeptide(L)'
;KVKDKVKREDVLETFANTPRIVLIPSKYEISSTAEIVEIARDMRLERNDIPEVMVFEDSVYTKDDEVMLMYAVHQESIVVPENIDAIRASLNLVTKEESIKMTNTTLGIRGGYIL
;
A
#
# COMPACT_ATOMS: atom_id res chain seq x y z
N LYS A 1 -11.91 -5.43 14.23
CA LYS A 1 -11.61 -5.95 15.58
C LYS A 1 -10.32 -6.76 15.53
N VAL A 2 -9.45 -6.59 16.51
CA VAL A 2 -8.20 -7.31 16.72
C VAL A 2 -8.29 -8.11 18.03
N LYS A 3 -7.53 -9.19 18.15
CA LYS A 3 -7.60 -10.08 19.33
C LYS A 3 -7.07 -9.40 20.59
N ASP A 4 -5.93 -8.72 20.46
CA ASP A 4 -5.23 -8.05 21.54
C ASP A 4 -5.27 -6.55 21.29
N LYS A 5 -5.26 -5.76 22.37
CA LYS A 5 -5.23 -4.29 22.28
C LYS A 5 -3.93 -3.85 21.62
N VAL A 6 -4.03 -3.02 20.58
CA VAL A 6 -2.90 -2.47 19.83
C VAL A 6 -2.87 -0.95 19.96
N LYS A 7 -1.68 -0.35 19.86
CA LYS A 7 -1.55 1.10 19.77
C LYS A 7 -1.64 1.55 18.30
N ARG A 8 -2.01 2.81 18.09
CA ARG A 8 -2.04 3.42 16.76
C ARG A 8 -0.67 3.34 16.07
N GLU A 9 0.39 3.57 16.85
CA GLU A 9 1.77 3.57 16.36
C GLU A 9 2.19 2.19 15.85
N ASP A 10 1.80 1.12 16.55
CA ASP A 10 2.10 -0.26 16.13
C ASP A 10 1.45 -0.59 14.77
N VAL A 11 0.23 -0.07 14.54
CA VAL A 11 -0.51 -0.24 13.28
C VAL A 11 0.19 0.51 12.14
N LEU A 12 0.59 1.76 12.38
CA LEU A 12 1.31 2.58 11.39
C LEU A 12 2.66 1.96 11.04
N GLU A 13 3.42 1.51 12.04
CA GLU A 13 4.70 0.83 11.83
C GLU A 13 4.52 -0.46 11.02
N THR A 14 3.47 -1.23 11.30
CA THR A 14 3.14 -2.44 10.53
C THR A 14 2.86 -2.11 9.07
N PHE A 15 2.03 -1.09 8.80
CA PHE A 15 1.73 -0.67 7.42
C PHE A 15 2.94 -0.12 6.69
N ALA A 16 3.76 0.70 7.35
CA ALA A 16 4.98 1.26 6.75
C ALA A 16 5.99 0.16 6.35
N ASN A 17 6.01 -0.97 7.05
CA ASN A 17 6.89 -2.10 6.77
C ASN A 17 6.25 -3.19 5.88
N THR A 18 4.97 -3.03 5.50
CA THR A 18 4.28 -4.00 4.65
C THR A 18 4.43 -3.62 3.18
N PRO A 19 4.95 -4.50 2.31
CA PRO A 19 5.03 -4.23 0.87
C PRO A 19 3.64 -3.98 0.28
N ARG A 20 3.55 -3.11 -0.74
CA ARG A 20 2.29 -2.77 -1.43
C ARG A 20 1.28 -2.01 -0.55
N ILE A 21 1.72 -1.48 0.58
CA ILE A 21 0.97 -0.52 1.40
C ILE A 21 1.81 0.73 1.53
N VAL A 22 1.21 1.88 1.28
CA VAL A 22 1.80 3.20 1.52
C VAL A 22 0.93 4.04 2.42
N LEU A 23 1.56 4.85 3.25
CA LEU A 23 0.91 5.84 4.11
C LEU A 23 0.86 7.20 3.40
N ILE A 24 -0.30 7.84 3.44
CA ILE A 24 -0.50 9.23 3.05
C ILE A 24 -0.37 10.08 4.32
N PRO A 25 0.71 10.87 4.46
CA PRO A 25 0.89 11.70 5.64
C PRO A 25 0.08 12.99 5.50
N SER A 26 -0.43 13.47 6.62
CA SER A 26 -1.24 14.69 6.71
C SER A 26 -0.47 15.96 6.36
N LYS A 27 0.86 15.93 6.51
CA LYS A 27 1.75 17.08 6.26
C LYS A 27 1.73 17.59 4.82
N TYR A 28 1.26 16.79 3.86
CA TYR A 28 1.18 17.16 2.44
C TYR A 28 -0.21 17.61 2.00
N GLU A 29 -1.16 17.78 2.95
CA GLU A 29 -2.52 18.28 2.68
C GLU A 29 -3.27 17.51 1.57
N ILE A 30 -2.95 16.22 1.40
CA ILE A 30 -3.64 15.33 0.46
C ILE A 30 -5.02 15.01 1.04
N SER A 31 -6.02 15.74 0.58
CA SER A 31 -7.38 15.76 1.08
C SER A 31 -8.34 14.86 0.29
N SER A 32 -7.94 14.42 -0.90
CA SER A 32 -8.78 13.70 -1.85
C SER A 32 -8.01 12.68 -2.70
N THR A 33 -8.74 11.79 -3.35
CA THR A 33 -8.17 10.85 -4.34
C THR A 33 -7.69 11.54 -5.60
N ALA A 34 -8.14 12.77 -5.89
CA ALA A 34 -7.68 13.51 -7.06
C ALA A 34 -6.21 13.95 -6.90
N GLU A 35 -5.83 14.41 -5.72
CA GLU A 35 -4.44 14.81 -5.42
C GLU A 35 -3.50 13.59 -5.42
N ILE A 36 -3.98 12.43 -4.98
CA ILE A 36 -3.25 11.15 -5.09
C ILE A 36 -2.88 10.86 -6.55
N VAL A 37 -3.84 10.99 -7.47
CA VAL A 37 -3.59 10.77 -8.92
C VAL A 37 -2.64 11.84 -9.47
N GLU A 38 -2.76 13.08 -9.03
CA GLU A 38 -1.85 14.15 -9.46
C GLU A 38 -0.41 13.89 -9.00
N ILE A 39 -0.21 13.37 -7.79
CA ILE A 39 1.11 12.93 -7.31
C ILE A 39 1.68 11.84 -8.21
N ALA A 40 0.89 10.84 -8.61
CA ALA A 40 1.35 9.79 -9.53
C ALA A 40 1.75 10.35 -10.90
N ARG A 41 1.02 11.37 -11.40
CA ARG A 41 1.35 12.09 -12.64
C ARG A 41 2.66 12.84 -12.51
N ASP A 42 2.87 13.55 -11.41
CA ASP A 42 4.09 14.32 -11.14
C ASP A 42 5.31 13.41 -10.96
N MET A 43 5.12 12.23 -10.34
CA MET A 43 6.12 11.17 -10.24
C MET A 43 6.39 10.45 -11.56
N ARG A 44 5.59 10.73 -12.60
CA ARG A 44 5.66 10.11 -13.94
C ARG A 44 5.55 8.59 -13.89
N LEU A 45 4.70 8.08 -13.01
CA LEU A 45 4.39 6.64 -12.98
C LEU A 45 3.68 6.25 -14.28
N GLU A 46 3.96 5.05 -14.79
CA GLU A 46 3.32 4.54 -16.00
C GLU A 46 1.80 4.56 -15.79
N ARG A 47 1.05 5.19 -16.70
CA ARG A 47 -0.42 5.38 -16.61
C ARG A 47 -0.92 6.05 -15.32
N ASN A 48 -0.03 6.66 -14.54
CA ASN A 48 -0.31 7.19 -13.20
C ASN A 48 -0.71 6.08 -12.21
N ASP A 49 -0.25 4.85 -12.46
CA ASP A 49 -0.59 3.67 -11.69
C ASP A 49 0.00 3.74 -10.27
N ILE A 50 -0.85 3.56 -9.26
CA ILE A 50 -0.45 3.33 -7.85
C ILE A 50 -0.96 1.95 -7.42
N PRO A 51 -0.23 0.86 -7.71
CA PRO A 51 -0.66 -0.49 -7.35
C PRO A 51 -0.69 -0.74 -5.84
N GLU A 52 -0.12 0.15 -5.03
CA GLU A 52 -0.15 0.11 -3.57
C GLU A 52 -1.52 0.52 -2.99
N VAL A 53 -1.91 -0.10 -1.87
CA VAL A 53 -3.01 0.41 -1.03
C VAL A 53 -2.52 1.67 -0.32
N MET A 54 -3.32 2.74 -0.38
CA MET A 54 -2.93 4.04 0.18
C MET A 54 -3.75 4.33 1.43
N VAL A 55 -3.16 4.17 2.61
CA VAL A 55 -3.83 4.39 3.90
C VAL A 55 -3.62 5.84 4.34
N PHE A 56 -4.69 6.54 4.69
CA PHE A 56 -4.59 7.89 5.25
C PHE A 56 -4.11 7.80 6.70
N GLU A 57 -2.92 8.31 7.01
CA GLU A 57 -2.30 8.18 8.34
C GLU A 57 -3.19 8.73 9.46
N ASP A 58 -3.82 9.88 9.25
CA ASP A 58 -4.72 10.51 10.23
C ASP A 58 -6.02 9.74 10.47
N SER A 59 -6.42 8.89 9.51
CA SER A 59 -7.63 8.09 9.65
C SER A 59 -7.42 6.88 10.57
N VAL A 60 -6.16 6.49 10.83
CA VAL A 60 -5.85 5.33 11.66
C VAL A 60 -6.20 5.64 13.12
N TYR A 61 -7.23 4.99 13.60
CA TYR A 61 -7.76 5.13 14.94
C TYR A 61 -7.82 3.78 15.64
N THR A 62 -7.38 3.74 16.90
CA THR A 62 -7.43 2.54 17.74
C THR A 62 -8.21 2.83 19.02
N LYS A 63 -9.13 1.93 19.39
CA LYS A 63 -9.86 1.97 20.65
C LYS A 63 -10.17 0.55 21.10
N ASP A 64 -9.66 0.19 22.28
CA ASP A 64 -9.81 -1.14 22.85
C ASP A 64 -9.38 -2.25 21.88
N ASP A 65 -10.32 -3.04 21.36
CA ASP A 65 -10.09 -4.12 20.40
C ASP A 65 -10.43 -3.72 18.95
N GLU A 66 -10.63 -2.43 18.67
CA GLU A 66 -11.04 -1.93 17.37
C GLU A 66 -9.97 -1.04 16.72
N VAL A 67 -9.73 -1.30 15.44
CA VAL A 67 -8.92 -0.47 14.54
C VAL A 67 -9.85 -0.01 13.42
N MET A 68 -9.93 1.31 13.23
CA MET A 68 -10.65 1.96 12.14
C MET A 68 -9.66 2.75 11.30
N LEU A 69 -9.88 2.79 9.99
CA LEU A 69 -9.04 3.52 9.05
C LEU A 69 -9.81 3.77 7.75
N MET A 70 -9.29 4.69 6.95
CA MET A 70 -9.70 4.95 5.57
C MET A 70 -8.50 4.71 4.66
N TYR A 71 -8.77 4.17 3.47
CA TYR A 71 -7.75 3.97 2.45
C TYR A 71 -8.34 4.22 1.07
N ALA A 72 -7.46 4.58 0.14
CA ALA A 72 -7.75 4.67 -1.28
C ALA A 72 -7.21 3.44 -2.01
N VAL A 73 -7.83 3.12 -3.14
CA VAL A 73 -7.44 2.04 -4.05
C VAL A 73 -7.38 2.63 -5.45
N HIS A 74 -6.27 2.45 -6.13
CA HIS A 74 -6.19 2.69 -7.57
C HIS A 74 -6.64 1.41 -8.30
N GLN A 75 -7.92 1.37 -8.66
CA GLN A 75 -8.56 0.16 -9.19
C GLN A 75 -7.95 -0.35 -10.50
N GLU A 76 -7.31 0.54 -11.28
CA GLU A 76 -6.75 0.21 -12.58
C GLU A 76 -5.47 -0.63 -12.49
N SER A 77 -4.74 -0.57 -11.36
CA SER A 77 -3.42 -1.19 -11.25
C SER A 77 -3.21 -2.12 -10.04
N ILE A 78 -4.05 -2.06 -9.00
CA ILE A 78 -3.84 -2.81 -7.74
C ILE A 78 -3.63 -4.32 -7.92
N VAL A 79 -4.29 -4.94 -8.91
CA VAL A 79 -4.17 -6.39 -9.16
C VAL A 79 -3.04 -6.77 -10.12
N VAL A 80 -2.36 -5.80 -10.75
CA VAL A 80 -1.26 -6.07 -11.69
C VAL A 80 -0.14 -6.89 -11.02
N PRO A 81 0.44 -6.49 -9.88
CA PRO A 81 1.50 -7.28 -9.25
C PRO A 81 1.01 -8.65 -8.75
N GLU A 82 -0.25 -8.74 -8.31
CA GLU A 82 -0.85 -10.00 -7.84
C GLU A 82 -0.92 -11.06 -8.94
N ASN A 83 -1.26 -10.65 -10.16
CA ASN A 83 -1.29 -11.56 -11.31
C ASN A 83 0.10 -12.12 -11.64
N ILE A 84 1.16 -11.30 -11.55
CA ILE A 84 2.53 -11.76 -11.79
C ILE A 84 2.94 -12.80 -10.75
N ASP A 85 2.64 -12.57 -9.48
CA ASP A 85 2.95 -13.51 -8.41
C ASP A 85 2.12 -14.80 -8.52
N ALA A 86 0.85 -14.69 -8.91
CA ALA A 86 -0.02 -15.85 -9.13
C ALA A 86 0.52 -16.77 -10.23
N ILE A 87 1.08 -16.23 -11.32
CA ILE A 87 1.74 -17.02 -12.36
C ILE A 87 2.92 -17.81 -11.78
N ARG A 88 3.80 -17.14 -11.01
CA ARG A 88 4.97 -17.81 -10.40
C ARG A 88 4.57 -18.86 -9.38
N ALA A 89 3.52 -18.60 -8.59
CA ALA A 89 2.98 -19.54 -7.63
C ALA A 89 2.34 -20.77 -8.30
N SER A 90 1.51 -20.55 -9.34
CA SER A 90 0.83 -21.64 -10.07
C SER A 90 1.81 -22.58 -10.77
N LEU A 91 2.99 -22.08 -11.15
CA LEU A 91 4.04 -22.84 -11.81
C LEU A 91 5.15 -23.29 -10.84
N ASN A 92 5.01 -22.98 -9.54
CA ASN A 92 5.97 -23.29 -8.47
C ASN A 92 7.42 -22.89 -8.82
N LEU A 93 7.60 -21.68 -9.38
CA LEU A 93 8.89 -21.25 -9.96
C LEU A 93 9.89 -20.74 -8.91
N VAL A 94 9.40 -20.06 -7.88
CA VAL A 94 10.19 -19.39 -6.84
C VAL A 94 9.39 -19.35 -5.53
N THR A 95 10.05 -19.04 -4.43
CA THR A 95 9.36 -18.80 -3.15
C THR A 95 8.47 -17.56 -3.22
N LYS A 96 7.53 -17.44 -2.27
CA LYS A 96 6.63 -16.29 -2.15
C LYS A 96 7.42 -14.99 -2.03
N GLU A 97 8.41 -14.96 -1.14
CA GLU A 97 9.22 -13.79 -0.82
C GLU A 97 10.04 -13.34 -2.04
N GLU A 98 10.61 -14.30 -2.77
CA GLU A 98 11.34 -14.04 -4.02
C GLU A 98 10.40 -13.49 -5.11
N SER A 99 9.22 -14.07 -5.30
CA SER A 99 8.25 -13.58 -6.30
C SER A 99 7.85 -12.13 -6.04
N ILE A 100 7.44 -11.83 -4.80
CA ILE A 100 7.01 -10.48 -4.42
C ILE A 100 8.16 -9.50 -4.62
N LYS A 101 9.39 -9.85 -4.20
CA LYS A 101 10.56 -8.99 -4.36
C LYS A 101 10.85 -8.72 -5.83
N MET A 102 10.83 -9.75 -6.69
CA MET A 102 11.05 -9.62 -8.13
C MET A 102 9.99 -8.70 -8.76
N THR A 103 8.71 -8.99 -8.52
CA THR A 103 7.59 -8.18 -9.01
C THR A 103 7.71 -6.72 -8.59
N ASN A 104 7.93 -6.47 -7.29
CA ASN A 104 7.99 -5.12 -6.77
C ASN A 104 9.18 -4.34 -7.33
N THR A 105 10.35 -4.99 -7.43
CA THR A 105 11.55 -4.36 -8.01
C THR A 105 11.34 -4.01 -9.48
N THR A 106 10.73 -4.91 -10.26
CA THR A 106 10.47 -4.69 -11.69
C THR A 106 9.46 -3.58 -11.93
N LEU A 107 8.40 -3.50 -11.12
CA LEU A 107 7.33 -2.51 -11.27
C LEU A 107 7.59 -1.20 -10.51
N GLY A 108 8.70 -1.08 -9.78
CA GLY A 108 9.03 0.11 -8.99
C GLY A 108 8.13 0.32 -7.77
N ILE A 109 7.48 -0.75 -7.28
CA ILE A 109 6.52 -0.74 -6.16
C ILE A 109 7.25 -0.52 -4.85
N ARG A 110 6.65 0.29 -3.98
CA ARG A 110 7.25 0.74 -2.72
C ARG A 110 6.44 0.27 -1.50
N GLY A 111 6.99 0.57 -0.33
CA GLY A 111 6.31 0.54 0.96
C GLY A 111 6.70 1.80 1.75
N GLY A 112 6.10 2.02 2.91
CA GLY A 112 6.38 3.19 3.74
C GLY A 112 5.44 4.35 3.42
N TYR A 113 5.98 5.53 3.14
CA TYR A 113 5.19 6.73 2.80
C TYR A 113 5.18 6.97 1.29
N ILE A 114 4.07 7.51 0.77
CA ILE A 114 3.92 7.82 -0.67
C ILE A 114 4.93 8.88 -1.16
N LEU A 115 5.38 9.77 -0.27
CA LEU A 115 6.31 10.88 -0.50
C LEU A 115 7.39 10.94 0.59
#